data_AF-A0A420J5T8-F1
#
_entry.id   AF-A0A420J5T8-F1
#
_cell.length_a   1.000
_cell.length_b   1.000
_cell.length_c   1.000
_cell.angle_alpha   90.00
_cell.angle_beta   90.00
_cell.angle_gamma   90.00
#
_symmetry.space_group_name_H-M   'P 1'
#
loop_
_entity.id
_entity.type
_entity.pdbx_description
1 polymer ?
#
loop_
_entity_poly.entity_id
_entity_poly.type
_entity_poly.pdbx_seq_one_letter_code
_entity_poly.pdbx_strand_id
1 'polypeptide(L)'
;MDKSLNKRLQQIGPVQPPIVLTIPPSSHLRSSNPTISGNSSSELSKQVSLTSPAVGRPRSEVMFKTPVSNAAISLLKARDRYSEEAEAELANLGKKGRKGRRYLDIDMLRQVLIMRQANGGLADEEIESRLGLHVGVVSLLGKIGVVGVVE
;
A
#
# COMPACT_ATOMS: atom_id res chain seq x y z
N MET A 1 -45.08 -24.12 -38.45
CA MET A 1 -43.97 -24.89 -37.82
C MET A 1 -42.75 -24.69 -38.70
N ASP A 2 -41.96 -23.67 -38.41
CA ASP A 2 -40.99 -23.12 -39.36
C ASP A 2 -39.68 -23.92 -39.33
N LYS A 3 -39.51 -24.79 -40.32
CA LYS A 3 -38.36 -25.70 -40.47
C LYS A 3 -37.02 -24.96 -40.61
N SER A 4 -37.07 -23.67 -40.97
CA SER A 4 -35.92 -22.76 -41.06
C SER A 4 -35.26 -22.49 -39.70
N LEU A 5 -36.05 -22.31 -38.64
CA LEU A 5 -35.52 -22.03 -37.29
C LEU A 5 -34.75 -23.23 -36.73
N ASN A 6 -35.25 -24.44 -37.00
CA ASN A 6 -34.61 -25.69 -36.56
C ASN A 6 -33.22 -25.89 -37.21
N LYS A 7 -33.05 -25.50 -38.49
CA LYS A 7 -31.73 -25.54 -39.14
C LYS A 7 -30.75 -24.55 -38.53
N ARG A 8 -31.23 -23.38 -38.10
CA ARG A 8 -30.39 -22.33 -37.50
C ARG A 8 -29.89 -22.72 -36.12
N LEU A 9 -30.70 -23.45 -35.35
CA LEU A 9 -30.31 -24.03 -34.06
C LEU A 9 -29.28 -25.15 -34.20
N GLN A 10 -29.34 -25.93 -35.28
CA GLN A 10 -28.35 -26.99 -35.55
C GLN A 10 -27.00 -26.46 -36.04
N GLN A 11 -26.96 -25.25 -36.61
CA GLN A 11 -25.73 -24.64 -37.13
C GLN A 11 -24.90 -23.95 -36.05
N ILE A 12 -25.53 -23.55 -34.94
CA ILE A 12 -24.84 -23.00 -33.78
C ILE A 12 -24.42 -24.21 -32.95
N GLY A 13 -23.18 -24.69 -33.15
CA GLY A 13 -22.59 -25.75 -32.33
C GLY A 13 -22.63 -25.42 -30.83
N PRO A 14 -22.19 -26.34 -29.94
CA PRO A 14 -22.28 -26.12 -28.49
C PRO A 14 -21.61 -24.78 -28.11
N VAL A 15 -22.42 -23.85 -27.61
CA VAL A 15 -21.95 -22.54 -27.17
C VAL A 15 -21.07 -22.76 -25.95
N GLN A 16 -19.78 -22.48 -26.09
CA GLN A 16 -18.85 -22.57 -24.98
C GLN A 16 -19.21 -21.44 -23.98
N PRO A 17 -19.59 -21.76 -22.73
CA PRO A 17 -19.89 -20.72 -21.77
C PRO A 17 -18.63 -19.89 -21.50
N PRO A 18 -18.77 -18.59 -21.16
CA PRO A 18 -17.63 -17.81 -20.71
C PRO A 18 -16.97 -18.51 -19.51
N ILE A 19 -15.63 -18.61 -19.51
CA ILE A 19 -14.87 -19.18 -18.39
C ILE A 19 -15.01 -18.22 -17.21
N VAL A 20 -15.85 -18.58 -16.25
CA VAL A 20 -15.90 -17.91 -14.95
C VAL A 20 -14.88 -18.60 -14.05
N LEU A 21 -13.79 -17.89 -13.74
CA LEU A 21 -12.83 -18.31 -12.71
C LEU A 21 -13.52 -18.21 -11.35
N THR A 22 -14.24 -19.25 -10.95
CA THR A 22 -14.88 -19.32 -9.63
C THR A 22 -13.80 -19.56 -8.58
N ILE A 23 -13.44 -18.52 -7.83
CA ILE A 23 -12.62 -18.65 -6.63
C ILE A 23 -13.47 -19.41 -5.59
N PRO A 24 -13.00 -20.54 -5.02
CA PRO A 24 -13.79 -21.29 -4.04
C PRO A 24 -13.98 -20.46 -2.76
N PRO A 25 -15.16 -20.52 -2.11
CA PRO A 25 -15.35 -19.87 -0.83
C PRO A 25 -14.64 -20.67 0.26
N SER A 26 -13.47 -20.19 0.71
CA SER A 26 -12.81 -20.72 1.89
C SER A 26 -13.57 -20.29 3.14
N SER A 27 -14.39 -21.19 3.68
CA SER A 27 -15.07 -21.05 4.95
C SER A 27 -14.24 -21.67 6.09
N HIS A 28 -13.79 -20.80 6.99
CA HIS A 28 -13.46 -21.04 8.41
C HIS A 28 -12.24 -21.90 8.76
N LEU A 29 -11.16 -21.26 9.23
CA LEU A 29 -10.62 -21.50 10.58
C LEU A 29 -10.00 -20.20 11.11
N ARG A 30 -10.57 -19.68 12.20
CA ARG A 30 -10.05 -18.56 12.98
C ARG A 30 -8.81 -19.04 13.72
N SER A 31 -7.66 -18.42 13.45
CA SER A 31 -6.52 -18.37 14.35
C SER A 31 -5.94 -16.97 14.24
N SER A 32 -5.91 -16.25 15.36
CA SER A 32 -5.41 -14.90 15.49
C SER A 32 -3.90 -14.86 15.22
N ASN A 33 -3.54 -14.50 14.00
CA ASN A 33 -2.20 -14.05 13.62
C ASN A 33 -2.40 -12.83 12.69
N PRO A 34 -1.77 -11.67 12.90
CA PRO A 34 -1.98 -10.51 12.05
C PRO A 34 -1.29 -10.75 10.70
N THR A 35 -2.00 -11.36 9.76
CA THR A 35 -1.58 -11.37 8.35
C THR A 35 -1.84 -9.98 7.79
N ILE A 36 -0.77 -9.22 7.58
CA ILE A 36 -0.77 -8.01 6.75
C ILE A 36 -1.35 -8.39 5.38
N SER A 37 -2.64 -8.08 5.18
CA SER A 37 -3.28 -8.05 3.87
C SER A 37 -3.54 -6.59 3.54
N GLY A 38 -2.48 -5.94 3.06
CA GLY A 38 -2.58 -4.64 2.41
C GLY A 38 -2.86 -4.86 0.93
N ASN A 39 -4.13 -4.93 0.55
CA ASN A 39 -4.57 -4.73 -0.82
C ASN A 39 -5.65 -3.66 -0.87
N SER A 40 -5.27 -2.44 -0.49
CA SER A 40 -5.96 -1.23 -0.95
C SER A 40 -5.06 -0.48 -1.92
N SER A 41 -4.83 -1.07 -3.09
CA SER A 41 -4.43 -0.32 -4.27
C SER A 41 -5.68 0.24 -4.92
N SER A 42 -5.93 1.52 -4.64
CA SER A 42 -6.68 2.47 -5.46
C SER A 42 -8.02 2.01 -6.04
N GLU A 43 -9.09 2.35 -5.32
CA GLU A 43 -10.34 2.82 -5.90
C GLU A 43 -10.07 3.94 -6.92
N LEU A 44 -9.90 3.57 -8.20
CA LEU A 44 -10.16 4.46 -9.33
C LEU A 44 -10.99 3.71 -10.37
N SER A 45 -12.22 3.39 -9.98
CA SER A 45 -13.27 2.93 -10.90
C SER A 45 -14.43 3.92 -10.88
N LYS A 46 -14.29 4.99 -11.66
CA LYS A 46 -15.38 5.84 -12.17
C LYS A 46 -14.97 6.21 -13.60
N GLN A 47 -15.55 5.78 -14.70
CA GLN A 47 -16.79 5.07 -15.02
C GLN A 47 -16.51 4.30 -16.33
N VAL A 48 -16.84 3.01 -16.41
CA VAL A 48 -16.88 2.30 -17.70
C VAL A 48 -18.32 2.35 -18.20
N SER A 49 -18.62 3.30 -19.08
CA SER A 49 -19.84 3.25 -19.90
C SER A 49 -19.57 2.38 -21.13
N LEU A 50 -19.96 1.11 -21.05
CA LEU A 50 -20.01 0.20 -22.18
C LEU A 50 -21.30 0.45 -22.98
N THR A 51 -21.29 1.37 -23.94
CA THR A 51 -22.28 1.33 -25.04
C THR A 51 -21.70 1.87 -26.36
N SER A 52 -21.80 1.02 -27.38
CA SER A 52 -21.87 1.30 -28.83
C SER A 52 -20.59 1.12 -29.68
N PRO A 53 -20.72 0.44 -30.86
CA PRO A 53 -19.63 0.20 -31.79
C PRO A 53 -19.53 1.32 -32.83
N ALA A 54 -18.37 1.96 -32.99
CA ALA A 54 -18.10 2.81 -34.16
C ALA A 54 -16.59 3.03 -34.37
N VAL A 55 -16.08 2.36 -35.41
CA VAL A 55 -15.08 2.80 -36.40
C VAL A 55 -14.10 3.92 -35.98
N GLY A 56 -12.80 3.58 -36.00
CA GLY A 56 -11.72 4.51 -36.37
C GLY A 56 -11.16 5.41 -35.26
N ARG A 57 -10.35 4.85 -34.35
CA ARG A 57 -9.37 5.63 -33.58
C ARG A 57 -8.05 4.87 -33.52
N PRO A 58 -6.89 5.51 -33.74
CA PRO A 58 -5.60 4.84 -33.61
C PRO A 58 -5.48 4.36 -32.17
N ARG A 59 -5.26 3.06 -32.05
CA ARG A 59 -5.03 2.31 -30.81
C ARG A 59 -4.00 3.10 -30.00
N SER A 60 -4.43 3.75 -28.91
CA SER A 60 -3.48 4.18 -27.88
C SER A 60 -2.78 2.90 -27.44
N GLU A 61 -1.50 2.77 -27.76
CA GLU A 61 -0.68 1.66 -27.32
C GLU A 61 -0.85 1.54 -25.81
N VAL A 62 -1.57 0.50 -25.40
CA VAL A 62 -1.54 0.07 -24.01
C VAL A 62 -0.13 -0.42 -23.83
N MET A 63 0.73 0.48 -23.40
CA MET A 63 2.10 0.22 -23.01
C MET A 63 2.00 -0.68 -21.77
N PHE A 64 1.87 -1.98 -22.00
CA PHE A 64 2.06 -2.97 -20.96
C PHE A 64 3.51 -2.80 -20.52
N LYS A 65 3.72 -2.02 -19.45
CA LYS A 65 4.99 -1.99 -18.74
C LYS A 65 5.30 -3.45 -18.46
N THR A 66 6.31 -3.98 -19.12
CA THR A 66 6.77 -5.33 -18.87
C THR A 66 7.01 -5.44 -17.36
N PRO A 67 6.45 -6.44 -16.67
CA PRO A 67 6.64 -6.60 -15.23
C PRO A 67 8.06 -7.14 -14.99
N VAL A 68 9.09 -6.36 -15.31
CA VAL A 68 10.49 -6.77 -15.12
C VAL A 68 10.97 -6.54 -13.68
N SER A 69 10.11 -5.98 -12.81
CA SER A 69 10.39 -5.86 -11.39
C SER A 69 9.28 -6.56 -10.59
N ASN A 70 9.62 -7.69 -9.99
CA ASN A 70 8.73 -8.37 -9.06
C ASN A 70 8.59 -7.47 -7.81
N ALA A 71 7.39 -6.93 -7.59
CA ALA A 71 7.09 -6.04 -6.47
C ALA A 71 7.45 -6.67 -5.11
N ALA A 72 7.31 -7.99 -4.97
CA ALA A 72 7.69 -8.69 -3.75
C ALA A 72 9.20 -8.65 -3.51
N ILE A 73 10.01 -8.83 -4.56
CA ILE A 73 11.47 -8.75 -4.47
C ILE A 73 11.91 -7.31 -4.17
N SER A 74 11.26 -6.32 -4.81
CA SER A 74 11.53 -4.91 -4.53
C SER A 74 11.21 -4.53 -3.09
N LEU A 75 10.09 -5.02 -2.54
CA LEU A 75 9.70 -4.78 -1.15
C LEU A 75 10.66 -5.47 -0.18
N LEU A 76 11.05 -6.71 -0.44
CA LEU A 76 12.01 -7.45 0.40
C LEU A 76 13.35 -6.71 0.45
N LYS A 77 13.88 -6.31 -0.71
CA LYS A 77 15.13 -5.53 -0.80
C LYS A 77 15.03 -4.18 -0.09
N ALA A 78 13.89 -3.50 -0.19
CA ALA A 78 13.67 -2.25 0.51
C ALA A 78 13.65 -2.46 2.03
N ARG A 79 12.97 -3.51 2.51
CA ARG A 79 12.96 -3.88 3.93
C ARG A 79 14.38 -4.11 4.44
N ASP A 80 15.15 -4.96 3.76
CA ASP A 80 16.50 -5.32 4.18
C ASP A 80 17.41 -4.09 4.30
N ARG A 81 17.29 -3.17 3.32
CA ARG A 81 17.99 -1.89 3.34
C ARG A 81 17.60 -1.04 4.56
N TYR A 82 16.32 -0.90 4.84
CA TYR A 82 15.87 -0.08 5.98
C TYR A 82 16.26 -0.69 7.33
N SER A 83 16.25 -2.03 7.46
CA SER A 83 16.73 -2.68 8.68
C SER A 83 18.23 -2.46 8.91
N GLU A 84 19.05 -2.60 7.88
CA GLU A 84 20.50 -2.39 7.99
C GLU A 84 20.83 -0.93 8.35
N GLU A 85 20.16 0.04 7.71
CA GLU A 85 20.31 1.46 8.03
C GLU A 85 19.90 1.76 9.48
N ALA A 86 18.84 1.13 9.99
CA ALA A 86 18.37 1.30 11.37
C ALA A 86 19.33 0.69 12.41
N GLU A 87 19.83 -0.52 12.15
CA GLU A 87 20.82 -1.18 13.01
C GLU A 87 22.13 -0.40 13.06
N ALA A 88 22.60 0.09 11.91
CA ALA A 88 23.78 0.96 11.84
C ALA A 88 23.56 2.27 12.62
N GLU A 89 22.34 2.82 12.60
CA GLU A 89 22.01 4.01 13.37
C GLU A 89 22.06 3.75 14.88
N LEU A 90 21.47 2.63 15.30
CA LEU A 90 21.42 2.18 16.69
C LEU A 90 22.80 1.84 17.23
N ALA A 91 23.64 1.16 16.45
CA ALA A 91 25.01 0.83 16.83
C ALA A 91 25.91 2.08 17.00
N ASN A 92 25.56 3.18 16.33
CA ASN A 92 26.26 4.45 16.44
C ASN A 92 25.62 5.40 17.46
N LEU A 93 24.63 4.92 18.22
CA LEU A 93 23.99 5.70 19.27
C LEU A 93 24.98 5.94 20.44
N GLY A 94 25.02 7.17 20.94
CA GLY A 94 25.92 7.56 22.04
C GLY A 94 27.33 7.99 21.64
N LYS A 95 27.71 7.88 20.36
CA LYS A 95 28.97 8.46 19.86
C LYS A 95 28.82 9.98 19.72
N LYS A 96 29.71 10.72 20.40
CA LYS A 96 29.74 12.19 20.43
C LYS A 96 29.97 12.75 19.02
N GLY A 97 29.01 13.53 18.49
CA GLY A 97 29.14 14.25 17.20
C GLY A 97 28.25 13.79 16.05
N ARG A 98 27.30 12.87 16.25
CA ARG A 98 26.37 12.46 15.18
C ARG A 98 25.16 13.38 15.07
N LYS A 99 24.78 13.68 13.83
CA LYS A 99 23.45 14.17 13.43
C LYS A 99 22.44 13.14 13.94
N GLY A 100 21.46 13.55 14.76
CA GLY A 100 20.58 12.66 15.54
C GLY A 100 19.89 11.53 14.78
N ARG A 101 19.13 10.69 15.49
CA ARG A 101 18.53 9.48 14.91
C ARG A 101 17.30 9.76 14.02
N ARG A 102 17.12 9.01 12.93
CA ARG A 102 15.97 9.08 12.01
C ARG A 102 15.00 7.92 12.15
N TYR A 103 15.51 6.75 12.55
CA TYR A 103 14.69 5.58 12.82
C TYR A 103 14.18 5.62 14.26
N LEU A 104 12.87 5.53 14.43
CA LEU A 104 12.18 5.64 15.72
C LEU A 104 11.63 4.29 16.15
N ASP A 105 11.73 4.02 17.45
CA ASP A 105 11.03 2.93 18.12
C ASP A 105 9.59 3.35 18.48
N ILE A 106 8.70 2.39 18.72
CA ILE A 106 7.30 2.61 19.06
C ILE A 106 7.19 3.43 20.35
N ASP A 107 8.00 3.11 21.37
CA ASP A 107 8.00 3.84 22.64
C ASP A 107 8.47 5.29 22.45
N MET A 108 9.48 5.50 21.60
CA MET A 108 9.98 6.83 21.25
C MET A 108 8.91 7.62 20.49
N LEU A 109 8.22 6.99 19.54
CA LEU A 109 7.13 7.59 18.78
C LEU A 109 5.98 7.99 19.71
N ARG A 110 5.64 7.14 20.68
CA ARG A 110 4.65 7.48 21.72
C ARG A 110 5.10 8.69 22.52
N GLN A 111 6.38 8.76 22.91
CA GLN A 111 6.92 9.91 23.62
C GLN A 111 6.87 11.20 22.77
N VAL A 112 7.21 11.12 21.49
CA VAL A 112 7.05 12.23 20.53
C VAL A 112 5.60 12.70 20.49
N LEU A 113 4.64 11.78 20.37
CA LEU A 113 3.22 12.10 20.33
C LEU A 113 2.73 12.74 21.63
N ILE A 114 3.15 12.22 22.78
CA ILE A 114 2.83 12.81 24.10
C ILE A 114 3.41 14.22 24.19
N MET A 115 4.67 14.43 23.83
CA MET A 115 5.31 15.75 23.87
C MET A 115 4.67 16.75 22.90
N ARG A 116 4.18 16.26 21.76
CA ARG A 116 3.49 17.07 20.76
C ARG A 116 2.06 17.42 21.17
N GLN A 117 1.40 16.58 21.96
CA GLN A 117 0.02 16.76 22.41
C GLN A 117 -0.08 17.44 23.78
N ALA A 118 0.93 17.29 24.65
CA ALA A 118 0.94 17.89 25.97
C ALA A 118 1.19 19.40 25.91
N ASN A 119 0.28 20.18 26.53
CA ASN A 119 0.42 21.60 26.83
C ASN A 119 0.75 22.52 25.63
N GLY A 120 -0.13 22.56 24.63
CA GLY A 120 -0.08 23.58 23.56
C GLY A 120 0.90 23.32 22.42
N GLY A 121 1.59 22.17 22.44
CA GLY A 121 2.45 21.70 21.36
C GLY A 121 3.87 22.23 21.49
N LEU A 122 4.79 21.38 21.93
CA LEU A 122 6.21 21.68 21.82
C LEU A 122 6.59 21.81 20.33
N ALA A 123 7.47 22.76 20.00
CA ALA A 123 7.95 22.90 18.62
C ALA A 123 8.68 21.62 18.18
N ASP A 124 8.46 21.20 16.94
CA ASP A 124 9.02 19.97 16.37
C ASP A 124 10.56 19.93 16.58
N GLU A 125 11.25 21.06 16.41
CA GLU A 125 12.70 21.21 16.62
C GLU A 125 13.13 20.94 18.08
N GLU A 126 12.31 21.33 19.06
CA GLU A 126 12.64 21.14 20.46
C GLU A 126 12.44 19.69 20.89
N ILE A 127 11.42 19.02 20.34
CA ILE A 127 11.22 17.58 20.51
C ILE A 127 12.42 16.82 19.93
N GLU A 128 12.87 17.20 18.73
CA GLU A 128 14.00 16.59 18.06
C GLU A 128 15.30 16.76 18.86
N SER A 129 15.54 17.95 19.40
CA SER A 129 16.71 18.22 20.25
C SER A 129 16.70 17.39 21.54
N ARG A 130 15.55 17.34 22.24
CA ARG A 130 15.40 16.61 23.51
C ARG A 130 15.56 15.10 23.36
N LEU A 131 15.05 14.54 22.27
CA LEU A 131 15.10 13.10 22.00
C LEU A 131 16.33 12.69 21.17
N GLY A 132 17.16 13.66 20.76
CA GLY A 132 18.35 13.43 19.93
C GLY A 132 18.00 12.89 18.55
N LEU A 133 16.90 13.36 17.97
CA LEU A 133 16.43 13.00 16.64
C LEU A 133 17.09 13.88 15.58
N HIS A 134 17.10 13.41 14.34
CA HIS A 134 17.49 14.23 13.21
C HIS A 134 16.44 15.30 12.95
N VAL A 135 16.89 16.45 12.46
CA VAL A 135 16.02 17.58 12.12
C VAL A 135 15.00 17.18 11.06
N GLY A 136 13.72 17.48 11.30
CA GLY A 136 12.61 17.22 10.41
C GLY A 136 11.99 15.83 10.51
N VAL A 137 12.47 14.93 11.38
CA VAL A 137 11.86 13.61 11.59
C VAL A 137 10.45 13.74 12.17
N VAL A 138 10.23 14.68 13.09
CA VAL A 138 8.90 14.90 13.68
C VAL A 138 7.95 15.51 12.64
N SER A 139 8.48 16.27 11.68
CA SER A 139 7.71 16.81 10.56
C SER A 139 7.14 15.73 9.63
N LEU A 140 7.82 14.57 9.49
CA LEU A 140 7.32 13.43 8.72
C LEU A 140 6.04 12.82 9.30
N LEU A 141 5.77 13.04 10.60
CA LEU A 141 4.54 12.58 11.25
C LEU A 141 3.29 13.36 10.78
N GLY A 142 3.50 14.42 9.99
CA GLY A 142 2.44 15.21 9.39
C GLY A 142 1.92 16.30 10.32
N LYS A 143 0.81 16.92 9.92
CA LYS A 143 0.20 18.01 10.69
C LYS A 143 -0.24 17.54 12.08
N ILE A 144 -0.24 18.48 13.03
CA ILE A 144 -0.76 18.23 14.38
C ILE A 144 -2.21 17.77 14.28
N GLY A 145 -2.55 16.68 14.97
CA GLY A 145 -3.89 16.08 14.97
C GLY A 145 -4.14 14.98 13.93
N VAL A 146 -3.18 14.68 13.03
CA VAL A 146 -3.30 13.51 12.12
C VAL A 146 -3.07 12.19 12.87
N VAL A 147 -2.14 12.21 13.82
CA VAL A 147 -1.77 11.05 14.64
C VAL A 147 -1.98 11.42 16.10
N GLY A 148 -2.63 10.54 16.86
CA GLY A 148 -2.88 10.67 18.29
C GLY A 148 -2.51 9.40 19.02
N VAL A 149 -2.30 9.51 20.34
CA VAL A 149 -2.11 8.33 21.19
C VAL A 149 -3.48 7.69 21.43
N VAL A 150 -3.61 6.41 21.10
CA VAL A 150 -4.76 5.59 21.48
C VAL A 150 -4.48 5.05 22.90
N GLU A 151 -5.39 5.32 23.84
CA GLU A 151 -5.36 4.74 25.18
C GLU A 151 -5.69 3.25 25.19
#